data_AF-A0A0W0D742-F1
#
_entry.id   AF-A0A0W0D742-F1
#
_cell.length_a   1.000
_cell.length_b   1.000
_cell.length_c   1.000
_cell.angle_alpha   90.00
_cell.angle_beta   90.00
_cell.angle_gamma   90.00
#
_symmetry.space_group_name_H-M   'P 1'
#
loop_
_entity.id
_entity.type
_entity.pdbx_description
1 polymer ?
#
loop_
_entity_poly.entity_id
_entity_poly.type
_entity_poly.pdbx_seq_one_letter_code
_entity_poly.pdbx_strand_id
1 'polypeptide(L)'
;MSAAHTYRAVVRSIVKFERPNVLQQLAKKQKEDIAKLTYRRIQVVRDQMTHKSDPVKLKELNKEAILLGAQVEKLKKWDPARDKRALFMKDRDLVRDIVMSSLQDTRSKSHLKNIEMFLTNQREYEELIERYNPGKKLSQDEKVKRTANKVGLEIPPDLV
;
A
#
# COMPACT_ATOMS: atom_id res chain seq x y z
N MET A 1 -3.64 35.25 -0.57
CA MET A 1 -3.96 33.88 -1.05
C MET A 1 -5.48 33.70 -1.10
N SER A 2 -5.99 33.19 -2.22
CA SER A 2 -7.41 32.85 -2.43
C SER A 2 -7.81 31.58 -1.65
N ALA A 3 -9.07 31.47 -1.23
CA ALA A 3 -9.65 30.29 -0.57
C ALA A 3 -9.38 28.98 -1.35
N ALA A 4 -9.52 29.03 -2.68
CA ALA A 4 -9.26 27.90 -3.55
C ALA A 4 -7.79 27.48 -3.56
N HIS A 5 -6.86 28.41 -3.35
CA HIS A 5 -5.44 28.12 -3.27
C HIS A 5 -5.11 27.36 -1.98
N THR A 6 -5.58 27.86 -0.82
CA THR A 6 -5.35 27.21 0.48
C THR A 6 -5.94 25.81 0.52
N TYR A 7 -7.17 25.62 0.02
CA TYR A 7 -7.77 24.29 -0.10
C TYR A 7 -6.93 23.33 -0.95
N ARG A 8 -6.50 23.76 -2.15
CA ARG A 8 -5.65 22.93 -3.01
C ARG A 8 -4.31 22.61 -2.37
N ALA A 9 -3.72 23.54 -1.62
CA ALA A 9 -2.46 23.34 -0.93
C ALA A 9 -2.58 22.26 0.14
N VAL A 10 -3.60 22.36 1.02
CA VAL A 10 -3.90 21.38 2.07
C VAL A 10 -4.22 20.00 1.49
N VAL A 11 -5.07 19.92 0.46
CA VAL A 11 -5.40 18.63 -0.17
C VAL A 11 -4.16 17.99 -0.80
N ARG A 12 -3.33 18.78 -1.49
CA ARG A 12 -2.09 18.25 -2.10
C ARG A 12 -1.10 17.78 -1.05
N SER A 13 -0.93 18.49 0.06
CA SER A 13 0.00 18.08 1.12
C SER A 13 -0.46 16.77 1.77
N ILE A 14 -1.76 16.64 2.06
CA ILE A 14 -2.32 15.39 2.60
C ILE A 14 -2.15 14.23 1.61
N VAL A 15 -2.54 14.40 0.35
CA VAL A 15 -2.39 13.34 -0.67
C VAL A 15 -0.93 12.92 -0.81
N LYS A 16 0.01 13.87 -0.84
CA LYS A 16 1.45 13.57 -0.93
C LYS A 16 1.96 12.82 0.30
N PHE A 17 1.48 13.18 1.49
CA PHE A 17 1.84 12.55 2.75
C PHE A 17 1.27 11.12 2.85
N GLU A 18 0.01 10.90 2.46
CA GLU A 18 -0.65 9.59 2.58
C GLU A 18 -0.29 8.61 1.46
N ARG A 19 0.14 9.10 0.28
CA ARG A 19 0.39 8.28 -0.91
C ARG A 19 1.26 7.04 -0.63
N PRO A 20 2.40 7.12 0.07
CA PRO A 20 3.22 5.94 0.38
C PRO A 20 2.43 4.87 1.17
N ASN A 21 1.64 5.28 2.16
CA ASN A 21 0.82 4.37 2.96
C ASN A 21 -0.29 3.73 2.12
N VAL A 22 -0.95 4.50 1.25
CA VAL A 22 -1.97 3.98 0.34
C VAL A 22 -1.36 2.93 -0.61
N LEU A 23 -0.18 3.21 -1.17
CA LEU A 23 0.53 2.26 -2.04
C LEU A 23 0.92 0.97 -1.29
N GLN A 24 1.40 1.08 -0.05
CA GLN A 24 1.69 -0.08 0.80
C GLN A 24 0.43 -0.91 1.08
N GLN A 25 -0.70 -0.27 1.38
CA GLN A 25 -1.97 -0.96 1.59
C GLN A 25 -2.45 -1.67 0.31
N LEU A 26 -2.31 -1.03 -0.85
CA LEU A 26 -2.65 -1.62 -2.15
C LEU A 26 -1.78 -2.85 -2.44
N ALA A 27 -0.47 -2.75 -2.23
CA ALA A 27 0.46 -3.87 -2.40
C ALA A 27 0.14 -5.03 -1.43
N LYS A 28 -0.22 -4.74 -0.18
CA LYS A 28 -0.66 -5.74 0.79
C LYS A 28 -1.95 -6.44 0.32
N LYS A 29 -2.96 -5.67 -0.09
CA LYS A 29 -4.22 -6.23 -0.62
C LYS A 29 -4.00 -7.10 -1.86
N GLN A 30 -3.13 -6.68 -2.78
CA GLN A 30 -2.77 -7.47 -3.95
C GLN A 30 -2.21 -8.85 -3.55
N LYS A 31 -1.29 -8.90 -2.56
CA LYS A 31 -0.75 -10.16 -2.04
C LYS A 31 -1.84 -11.04 -1.42
N GLU A 32 -2.73 -10.44 -0.62
CA GLU A 32 -3.86 -11.14 -0.01
C GLU A 32 -4.80 -11.72 -1.08
N ASP A 33 -5.14 -10.94 -2.10
CA ASP A 33 -6.03 -11.37 -3.18
C ASP A 33 -5.41 -12.47 -4.03
N ILE A 34 -4.11 -12.37 -4.35
CA ILE A 34 -3.37 -13.44 -5.03
C ILE A 34 -3.39 -14.72 -4.20
N ALA A 35 -3.16 -14.64 -2.89
CA ALA A 35 -3.17 -15.79 -2.00
C ALA A 35 -4.57 -16.45 -1.96
N LYS A 36 -5.63 -15.64 -1.82
CA LYS A 36 -7.03 -16.13 -1.83
C LYS A 36 -7.39 -16.83 -3.14
N LEU A 37 -7.06 -16.23 -4.28
CA LEU A 37 -7.34 -16.82 -5.60
C LEU A 37 -6.52 -18.09 -5.84
N THR A 38 -5.26 -18.11 -5.41
CA THR A 38 -4.40 -19.30 -5.51
C THR A 38 -4.93 -20.44 -4.66
N TYR A 39 -5.32 -20.15 -3.42
CA TYR A 39 -5.94 -21.12 -2.53
C TYR A 39 -7.26 -21.66 -3.11
N ARG A 40 -8.12 -20.77 -3.63
CA ARG A 40 -9.36 -21.17 -4.30
C ARG A 40 -9.08 -22.07 -5.51
N ARG A 41 -8.08 -21.74 -6.33
CA ARG A 41 -7.67 -22.58 -7.46
C ARG A 41 -7.21 -23.97 -7.00
N ILE A 42 -6.46 -24.06 -5.90
CA ILE A 42 -6.05 -25.35 -5.32
C ILE A 42 -7.28 -26.16 -4.87
N GLN A 43 -8.28 -25.53 -4.27
CA GLN A 43 -9.54 -26.20 -3.92
C GLN A 43 -10.25 -26.76 -5.16
N VAL A 44 -10.39 -25.95 -6.22
CA VAL A 44 -11.01 -26.38 -7.49
C VAL A 44 -10.27 -27.58 -8.09
N VAL A 45 -8.93 -27.58 -8.06
CA VAL A 45 -8.13 -28.73 -8.53
C VAL A 45 -8.33 -29.98 -7.67
N ARG A 46 -8.52 -29.83 -6.35
CA ARG A 46 -8.88 -30.96 -5.48
C ARG A 46 -10.27 -31.49 -5.83
N ASP A 47 -11.23 -30.62 -6.10
CA ASP A 47 -12.60 -30.99 -6.48
C ASP A 47 -12.66 -31.69 -7.85
N GLN A 48 -11.74 -31.36 -8.77
CA GLN A 48 -11.57 -32.11 -10.02
C GLN A 48 -11.15 -33.56 -9.76
N MET A 49 -10.34 -33.80 -8.73
CA MET A 49 -9.85 -35.13 -8.39
C MET A 49 -10.93 -36.01 -7.76
N THR A 50 -11.91 -35.42 -7.07
CA THR A 50 -13.04 -36.15 -6.47
C THR A 50 -14.14 -36.45 -7.50
N HIS A 51 -14.38 -35.56 -8.46
CA HIS A 51 -15.42 -35.69 -9.49
C HIS A 51 -14.92 -36.21 -10.85
N LYS A 52 -13.87 -37.04 -10.87
CA LYS A 52 -13.27 -37.60 -12.10
C LYS A 52 -14.27 -38.35 -12.99
N SER A 53 -15.33 -38.91 -12.41
CA SER A 53 -16.36 -39.67 -13.10
C SER A 53 -17.40 -38.81 -13.84
N ASP A 54 -17.55 -37.52 -13.48
CA ASP A 54 -18.61 -36.64 -14.01
C ASP A 54 -18.05 -35.67 -15.07
N PRO A 55 -18.20 -35.95 -16.39
CA PRO A 55 -17.55 -35.17 -17.45
C PRO A 55 -18.09 -33.73 -17.58
N VAL A 56 -19.35 -33.49 -17.21
CA VAL A 56 -19.95 -32.15 -17.23
C VAL A 56 -19.33 -31.27 -16.15
N LYS A 57 -19.27 -31.78 -14.92
CA LYS A 57 -18.70 -31.06 -13.76
C LYS A 57 -17.20 -30.83 -13.92
N LEU A 58 -16.48 -31.78 -14.50
CA LEU A 58 -15.06 -31.62 -14.81
C LEU A 58 -14.79 -30.46 -15.78
N LYS A 59 -15.64 -30.29 -16.80
CA LYS A 59 -15.54 -29.17 -17.75
C LYS A 59 -15.76 -27.82 -17.07
N GLU A 60 -16.71 -27.73 -16.14
CA GLU A 60 -17.00 -26.51 -15.39
C GLU A 60 -15.83 -26.12 -14.47
N LEU A 61 -15.32 -27.08 -13.68
CA LEU A 61 -14.18 -26.85 -12.80
C LEU A 61 -12.91 -26.48 -13.57
N ASN A 62 -12.69 -27.05 -14.75
CA ASN A 62 -11.57 -26.65 -15.63
C ASN A 62 -11.70 -25.19 -16.09
N LYS A 63 -12.90 -24.76 -16.48
CA LYS A 63 -13.15 -23.35 -16.82
C LYS A 63 -12.86 -22.44 -15.62
N GLU A 64 -13.37 -22.79 -14.43
CA GLU A 64 -13.12 -22.03 -13.19
C GLU A 64 -11.61 -21.92 -12.90
N ALA A 65 -10.87 -23.03 -12.95
CA ALA A 65 -9.43 -23.04 -12.70
C ALA A 65 -8.63 -22.17 -13.67
N ILE A 66 -9.01 -22.15 -14.96
CA ILE A 66 -8.40 -21.29 -15.99
C ILE A 66 -8.70 -19.81 -15.69
N LEU A 67 -9.95 -19.48 -15.36
CA LEU A 67 -10.35 -18.11 -15.03
C LEU A 67 -9.60 -17.59 -13.80
N LEU A 68 -9.52 -18.39 -12.74
CA LEU A 68 -8.76 -18.05 -11.52
C LEU A 68 -7.27 -17.85 -11.85
N GLY A 69 -6.69 -18.72 -12.68
CA GLY A 69 -5.31 -18.55 -13.16
C GLY A 69 -5.10 -17.24 -13.91
N ALA A 70 -6.00 -16.89 -14.82
CA ALA A 70 -5.95 -15.63 -15.57
C ALA A 70 -6.09 -14.39 -14.66
N GLN A 71 -6.94 -14.46 -13.63
CA GLN A 71 -7.08 -13.40 -12.63
C GLN A 71 -5.80 -13.21 -11.81
N VAL A 72 -5.16 -14.31 -11.38
CA VAL A 72 -3.86 -14.25 -10.67
C VAL A 72 -2.80 -13.58 -11.55
N GLU A 73 -2.69 -13.98 -12.82
CA GLU A 73 -1.71 -13.38 -13.73
C GLU A 73 -2.01 -11.90 -14.03
N LYS A 74 -3.29 -11.53 -14.13
CA LYS A 74 -3.70 -10.13 -14.25
C LYS A 74 -3.27 -9.32 -13.02
N LEU A 75 -3.51 -9.85 -11.81
CA LEU A 75 -3.11 -9.20 -10.57
C LEU A 75 -1.59 -9.09 -10.45
N LYS A 76 -0.82 -10.11 -10.83
CA LYS A 76 0.66 -10.04 -10.83
C LYS A 76 1.22 -8.98 -11.77
N LYS A 77 0.58 -8.80 -12.94
CA LYS A 77 0.96 -7.77 -13.92
C LYS A 77 0.57 -6.36 -13.50
N TRP A 78 -0.39 -6.22 -12.59
CA TRP A 78 -0.83 -4.93 -12.09
C TRP A 78 0.20 -4.36 -11.12
N ASP A 79 0.65 -3.14 -11.39
CA ASP A 79 1.62 -2.41 -10.56
C ASP A 79 0.89 -1.43 -9.63
N PRO A 80 0.89 -1.65 -8.30
CA PRO A 80 0.29 -0.74 -7.34
C PRO A 80 0.82 0.69 -7.44
N ALA A 81 2.10 0.89 -7.78
CA ALA A 81 2.74 2.21 -7.83
C ALA A 81 2.13 3.14 -8.90
N ARG A 82 1.52 2.54 -9.93
CA ARG A 82 0.86 3.25 -11.03
C ARG A 82 -0.64 3.47 -10.80
N ASP A 83 -1.19 3.03 -9.67
CA ASP A 83 -2.61 3.20 -9.38
C ASP A 83 -2.95 4.68 -9.11
N LYS A 84 -3.82 5.24 -9.96
CA LYS A 84 -4.31 6.62 -9.84
C LYS A 84 -5.15 6.83 -8.58
N ARG A 85 -5.71 5.78 -7.98
CA ARG A 85 -6.46 5.88 -6.71
C ARG A 85 -5.62 6.49 -5.59
N ALA A 86 -4.30 6.30 -5.62
CA ALA A 86 -3.37 6.90 -4.65
C ALA A 86 -3.14 8.41 -4.86
N LEU A 87 -3.70 9.02 -5.91
CA LEU A 87 -3.64 10.45 -6.19
C LEU A 87 -4.86 11.21 -5.66
N PHE A 88 -5.85 10.50 -5.12
CA PHE A 88 -7.11 11.08 -4.66
C PHE A 88 -7.31 10.80 -3.18
N MET A 89 -7.72 11.85 -2.46
CA MET A 89 -8.20 11.75 -1.09
C MET A 89 -9.63 11.19 -1.09
N LYS A 90 -9.92 10.28 -0.16
CA LYS A 90 -11.27 9.70 0.00
C LYS A 90 -12.26 10.75 0.49
N ASP A 91 -11.93 11.43 1.59
CA ASP A 91 -12.84 12.32 2.32
C ASP A 91 -12.73 13.78 1.85
N ARG A 92 -12.76 13.98 0.53
CA ARG A 92 -12.56 15.30 -0.10
C ARG A 92 -13.56 16.35 0.39
N ASP A 93 -14.83 15.97 0.50
CA ASP A 93 -15.92 16.91 0.80
C ASP A 93 -15.85 17.37 2.25
N LEU A 94 -15.57 16.45 3.18
CA LEU A 94 -15.34 16.78 4.59
C LEU A 94 -14.17 17.76 4.75
N VAL A 95 -13.04 17.50 4.10
CA VAL A 95 -11.87 18.40 4.15
C VAL A 95 -12.17 19.74 3.49
N ARG A 96 -12.95 19.75 2.40
CA ARG A 96 -13.40 21.01 1.78
C ARG A 96 -14.20 21.84 2.78
N ASP A 97 -15.19 21.25 3.43
CA ASP A 97 -16.08 21.97 4.33
C ASP A 97 -15.32 22.51 5.55
N ILE A 98 -14.41 21.72 6.12
CA ILE A 98 -13.52 22.14 7.21
C ILE A 98 -12.62 23.30 6.76
N VAL A 99 -12.01 23.22 5.57
CA VAL A 99 -11.14 24.29 5.08
C VAL A 99 -11.95 25.56 4.82
N MET A 100 -13.12 25.45 4.18
CA MET A 100 -13.96 26.61 3.85
C MET A 100 -14.50 27.31 5.10
N SER A 101 -14.90 26.57 6.13
CA SER A 101 -15.30 27.15 7.42
C SER A 101 -14.12 27.81 8.14
N SER A 102 -12.94 27.17 8.11
CA SER A 102 -11.71 27.68 8.72
C SER A 102 -11.14 28.94 8.06
N LEU A 103 -11.53 29.25 6.82
CA LEU A 103 -11.05 30.43 6.11
C LEU A 103 -11.71 31.74 6.56
N GLN A 104 -12.79 31.67 7.34
CA GLN A 104 -13.50 32.83 7.85
C GLN A 104 -12.71 33.56 8.95
N ASP A 105 -11.88 32.83 9.70
CA ASP A 105 -11.07 33.35 10.80
C ASP A 105 -9.58 33.41 10.43
N THR A 106 -8.91 34.47 10.87
CA THR A 106 -7.48 34.72 10.60
C THR A 106 -6.58 33.69 11.29
N ARG A 107 -6.94 33.28 12.52
CA ARG A 107 -6.18 32.28 13.28
C ARG A 107 -6.31 30.91 12.64
N SER A 108 -7.53 30.47 12.33
CA SER A 108 -7.78 29.21 11.61
C SER A 108 -7.07 29.14 10.26
N LYS A 109 -7.02 30.24 9.51
CA LYS A 109 -6.24 30.33 8.27
C LYS A 109 -4.73 30.13 8.51
N SER A 110 -4.18 30.68 9.59
CA SER A 110 -2.78 30.43 9.98
C SER A 110 -2.53 28.97 10.32
N HIS A 111 -3.46 28.34 11.04
CA HIS A 111 -3.38 26.92 11.38
C HIS A 111 -3.40 26.01 10.15
N LEU A 112 -4.21 26.33 9.13
CA LEU A 112 -4.20 25.58 7.87
C LEU A 112 -2.83 25.61 7.20
N LYS A 113 -2.13 26.76 7.24
CA LYS A 113 -0.77 26.89 6.74
C LYS A 113 0.22 26.06 7.57
N ASN A 114 0.07 26.07 8.89
CA ASN A 114 0.90 25.25 9.78
C ASN A 114 0.71 23.75 9.50
N ILE A 115 -0.52 23.30 9.25
CA ILE A 115 -0.82 21.92 8.87
C ILE A 115 -0.17 21.56 7.53
N GLU A 116 -0.30 22.43 6.51
CA GLU A 116 0.37 22.22 5.22
C GLU A 116 1.88 22.04 5.38
N MET A 117 2.49 22.92 6.18
CA MET A 117 3.94 22.91 6.43
C MET A 117 4.36 21.68 7.24
N PHE A 118 3.60 21.32 8.26
CA PHE A 118 3.84 20.12 9.06
C PHE A 118 3.83 18.85 8.19
N LEU A 119 2.79 18.65 7.37
CA LEU A 119 2.69 17.47 6.51
C LEU A 119 3.83 17.38 5.49
N THR A 120 4.25 18.53 4.95
CA THR A 120 5.39 18.60 4.03
C THR A 120 6.69 18.21 4.73
N ASN A 121 6.95 18.80 5.91
CA ASN A 121 8.16 18.55 6.69
C ASN A 121 8.21 17.11 7.23
N GLN A 122 7.07 16.56 7.65
CA GLN A 122 6.98 15.19 8.14
C GLN A 122 7.34 14.19 7.03
N ARG A 123 6.86 14.43 5.81
CA ARG A 123 7.22 13.60 4.65
C ARG A 123 8.72 13.68 4.33
N GLU A 124 9.28 14.89 4.33
CA GLU A 124 10.72 15.08 4.11
C GLU A 124 11.55 14.40 5.20
N TYR A 125 11.13 14.50 6.46
CA TYR A 125 11.76 13.79 7.57
C TYR A 125 11.77 12.27 7.37
N GLU A 126 10.65 11.68 6.92
CA GLU A 126 10.58 10.25 6.62
C GLU A 126 11.51 9.85 5.47
N GLU A 127 11.55 10.65 4.39
CA GLU A 127 12.47 10.45 3.26
C GLU A 127 13.94 10.50 3.71
N LEU A 128 14.30 11.46 4.57
CA LEU A 128 15.65 11.59 5.13
C LEU A 128 16.01 10.42 6.03
N ILE A 129 15.09 9.95 6.86
CA ILE A 129 15.31 8.76 7.70
C ILE A 129 15.58 7.54 6.86
N GLU A 130 14.80 7.31 5.80
CA GLU A 130 15.00 6.16 4.92
C GLU A 130 16.37 6.20 4.24
N ARG A 131 16.82 7.39 3.84
CA ARG A 131 18.09 7.59 3.14
C ARG A 131 19.31 7.43 4.06
N TYR A 132 19.27 8.03 5.24
CA TYR A 132 20.44 8.12 6.14
C TYR A 132 20.43 7.09 7.26
N ASN A 133 19.27 6.51 7.59
CA ASN A 133 19.15 5.43 8.58
C ASN A 133 18.34 4.23 8.04
N PRO A 134 18.86 3.54 7.00
CA PRO A 134 18.21 2.33 6.48
C PRO A 134 18.11 1.21 7.53
N GLY A 135 18.90 1.29 8.61
CA GLY A 135 18.86 0.35 9.73
C GLY A 135 17.62 0.48 10.62
N LYS A 136 16.88 1.59 10.53
CA LYS A 136 15.70 1.84 11.38
C LYS A 136 14.55 0.87 11.09
N LYS A 137 14.39 0.45 9.83
CA LYS A 137 13.32 -0.46 9.38
C LYS A 137 13.71 -1.94 9.43
N LEU A 138 14.98 -2.25 9.70
CA LEU A 138 15.44 -3.64 9.77
C LEU A 138 14.80 -4.35 10.96
N SER A 139 14.40 -5.60 10.76
CA SER A 139 14.06 -6.48 11.87
C SER A 139 15.27 -6.67 12.78
N GLN A 140 15.05 -7.18 14.00
CA GLN A 140 16.16 -7.43 14.91
C GLN A 140 17.18 -8.38 14.27
N ASP A 141 16.71 -9.46 13.69
CA ASP A 141 17.48 -10.48 12.96
C ASP A 141 18.33 -9.88 11.85
N GLU A 142 17.75 -8.98 11.04
CA GLU A 142 18.45 -8.30 9.97
C GLU A 142 19.53 -7.34 10.50
N LYS A 143 19.30 -6.71 11.66
CA LYS A 143 20.32 -5.87 12.32
C LYS A 143 21.48 -6.72 12.81
N VAL A 144 21.21 -7.88 13.42
CA VAL A 144 22.28 -8.79 13.88
C VAL A 144 23.08 -9.25 12.66
N LYS A 145 22.42 -9.76 11.60
CA LYS A 145 23.08 -10.18 10.35
C LYS A 145 23.93 -9.08 9.72
N ARG A 146 23.38 -7.86 9.62
CA ARG A 146 24.13 -6.71 9.07
C ARG A 146 25.35 -6.37 9.93
N THR A 147 25.27 -6.55 11.23
CA THR A 147 26.38 -6.27 12.16
C THR A 147 27.46 -7.33 12.05
N ALA A 148 27.09 -8.61 11.97
CA ALA A 148 28.02 -9.70 11.71
C ALA A 148 28.73 -9.51 10.34
N ASN A 149 27.98 -9.18 9.29
CA ASN A 149 28.56 -8.95 7.96
C ASN A 149 29.54 -7.77 7.92
N LYS A 150 29.34 -6.73 8.75
CA LYS A 150 30.30 -5.60 8.85
C LYS A 150 31.67 -6.03 9.32
N VAL A 151 31.75 -7.08 10.12
CA VAL A 151 33.00 -7.65 10.65
C VAL A 151 33.44 -8.91 9.90
N GLY A 152 32.80 -9.22 8.76
CA GLY A 152 33.12 -10.40 7.96
C GLY A 152 32.67 -11.74 8.55
N LEU A 153 31.69 -11.72 9.47
CA LEU A 153 31.13 -12.92 10.09
C LEU A 153 29.75 -13.25 9.49
N GLU A 154 29.47 -14.54 9.31
CA GLU A 154 28.15 -15.05 8.95
C GLU A 154 27.44 -15.64 10.19
N ILE A 155 26.14 -15.38 10.33
CA ILE A 155 25.36 -15.89 11.45
C ILE A 155 24.73 -17.23 11.06
N PRO A 156 24.91 -18.29 11.88
CA PRO A 156 24.23 -19.56 11.69
C PRO A 156 22.70 -19.42 11.64
N PRO A 157 21.99 -20.19 10.80
CA PRO A 157 20.54 -20.06 10.58
C PRO A 157 19.68 -20.44 11.79
N ASP A 158 20.25 -21.15 12.75
CA ASP A 158 19.65 -21.60 14.01
C ASP A 158 19.77 -20.57 15.16
N LEU A 159 20.60 -19.53 14.98
CA LEU A 159 20.86 -18.46 15.98
C LEU A 159 20.16 -17.14 15.66
N VAL A 160 19.28 -17.14 14.64
CA VAL A 160 18.48 -16.00 14.17
C VAL A 160 17.02 -16.29 14.45
#